data_AF-A0A3S5JEC3-F1
#
_entry.id   AF-A0A3S5JEC3-F1
#
_cell.length_a   1.000
_cell.length_b   1.000
_cell.length_c   1.000
_cell.angle_alpha   90.00
_cell.angle_beta   90.00
_cell.angle_gamma   90.00
#
_symmetry.space_group_name_H-M   'P 1'
#
loop_
_entity.id
_entity.type
_entity.pdbx_description
1 polymer ?
#
loop_
_entity_poly.entity_id
_entity_poly.type
_entity_poly.pdbx_seq_one_letter_code
_entity_poly.pdbx_strand_id
1 'polypeptide(L)'
;MTKTPPSYVGQLMLGAARIRAEAEFSNGQRPTAWELNKAAELEGRVRDPLPERYDKKGAGSELVPHGRDGIPLGDFRDTIQKPDYVGAAASRNRLDLAHEAGALELAVDTADTIEAENSLEKMLAHQLAVVHQSSMRLTGQLNRQIERMNVICPDQHHAANAEAARTTNAIARLMQTFQQGVTTLHRLRSGGQQTVTVQHVNVGSGGQAVVAGAVGPGGGQLKRTGGDSEK
;
A
#
# COMPACT_ATOMS: atom_id res chain seq x y z
N MET A 1 10.75 4.82 34.94
CA MET A 1 9.53 4.73 34.10
C MET A 1 9.53 3.39 33.37
N THR A 2 8.41 2.66 33.42
CA THR A 2 8.23 1.39 32.68
C THR A 2 7.96 1.70 31.20
N LYS A 3 8.84 1.21 30.32
CA LYS A 3 8.66 1.40 28.86
C LYS A 3 7.50 0.56 28.35
N THR A 4 6.63 1.16 27.54
CA THR A 4 5.44 0.52 26.97
C THR A 4 5.84 -0.66 26.05
N PRO A 5 5.21 -1.85 26.15
CA PRO A 5 5.44 -2.91 25.17
C PRO A 5 4.68 -2.66 23.84
N PRO A 6 5.25 -3.00 22.66
CA PRO A 6 4.60 -2.80 21.34
C PRO A 6 3.27 -3.52 21.10
N SER A 7 2.83 -4.40 22.00
CA SER A 7 1.52 -5.05 21.97
C SER A 7 0.38 -4.18 22.55
N TYR A 8 0.70 -3.19 23.39
CA TYR A 8 -0.29 -2.34 24.07
C TYR A 8 -0.57 -1.00 23.36
N VAL A 9 0.13 -0.72 22.26
CA VAL A 9 0.08 0.57 21.54
C VAL A 9 -1.34 0.91 21.06
N GLY A 10 -2.05 -0.06 20.48
CA GLY A 10 -3.42 0.12 20.04
C GLY A 10 -4.38 0.45 21.20
N GLN A 11 -4.15 -0.13 22.39
CA GLN A 11 -4.96 0.15 23.57
C GLN A 11 -4.72 1.56 24.12
N LEU A 12 -3.47 2.05 24.09
CA LEU A 12 -3.16 3.42 24.49
C LEU A 12 -3.72 4.45 23.51
N MET A 13 -3.63 4.20 22.20
CA MET A 13 -4.21 5.06 21.16
C MET A 13 -5.74 5.09 21.26
N LEU A 14 -6.39 3.94 21.42
CA LEU A 14 -7.85 3.86 21.65
C LEU A 14 -8.24 4.55 22.97
N GLY A 15 -7.42 4.43 24.02
CA GLY A 15 -7.63 5.14 25.29
C GLY A 15 -7.56 6.66 25.13
N ALA A 16 -6.56 7.17 24.42
CA ALA A 16 -6.42 8.60 24.15
C ALA A 16 -7.58 9.15 23.29
N ALA A 17 -7.95 8.43 22.21
CA ALA A 17 -9.09 8.78 21.36
C ALA A 17 -10.41 8.74 22.14
N ARG A 18 -10.60 7.73 23.00
CA ARG A 18 -11.77 7.60 23.87
C ARG A 18 -11.87 8.75 24.87
N ILE A 19 -10.77 9.13 25.53
CA ILE A 19 -10.76 10.28 26.46
C ILE A 19 -11.18 11.57 25.74
N ARG A 20 -10.73 11.80 24.50
CA ARG A 20 -11.20 12.94 23.70
C ARG A 20 -12.70 12.85 23.37
N ALA A 21 -13.15 11.70 22.87
CA ALA A 21 -14.55 11.49 22.50
C ALA A 21 -15.52 11.56 23.70
N GLU A 22 -15.15 11.03 24.86
CA GLU A 22 -15.97 11.10 26.09
C GLU A 22 -16.01 12.53 26.66
N ALA A 23 -14.91 13.28 26.54
CA ALA A 23 -14.86 14.69 26.90
C ALA A 23 -15.63 15.61 25.93
N GLU A 24 -15.78 15.21 24.66
CA GLU A 24 -16.68 15.87 23.69
C GLU A 24 -18.17 15.48 23.89
N PHE A 25 -18.44 14.24 24.29
CA PHE A 25 -19.80 13.71 24.45
C PHE A 25 -20.46 14.10 25.79
N SER A 26 -19.67 14.46 26.81
CA SER A 26 -20.16 14.84 28.14
C SER A 26 -20.83 16.24 28.15
N ASN A 27 -22.09 16.28 27.71
CA ASN A 27 -22.98 17.46 27.75
C ASN A 27 -22.46 18.74 27.08
N GLY A 28 -21.63 18.62 26.03
CA GLY A 28 -21.16 19.76 25.25
C GLY A 28 -20.22 20.71 25.99
N GLN A 29 -19.68 20.30 27.14
CA GLN A 29 -18.54 21.01 27.74
C GLN A 29 -17.28 20.76 26.90
N ARG A 30 -16.36 21.74 26.87
CA ARG A 30 -15.05 21.52 26.25
C ARG A 30 -14.21 20.60 27.14
N PRO A 31 -13.39 19.70 26.56
CA PRO A 31 -12.49 18.84 27.32
C PRO A 31 -11.65 19.62 28.33
N THR A 32 -11.54 19.11 29.56
CA THR A 32 -10.75 19.74 30.61
C THR A 32 -9.26 19.69 30.27
N ALA A 33 -8.48 20.62 30.84
CA ALA A 33 -7.03 20.61 30.69
C ALA A 33 -6.39 19.31 31.19
N TRP A 34 -6.99 18.65 32.19
CA TRP A 34 -6.52 17.35 32.68
C TRP A 34 -6.77 16.21 31.66
N GLU A 35 -7.97 16.13 31.08
CA GLU A 35 -8.30 15.12 30.05
C GLU A 35 -7.44 15.29 28.80
N LEU A 36 -7.26 16.53 28.33
CA LEU A 36 -6.40 16.85 27.19
C LEU A 36 -4.94 16.49 27.47
N ASN A 37 -4.42 16.83 28.65
CA ASN A 37 -3.06 16.44 29.06
C ASN A 37 -2.93 14.92 29.21
N LYS A 38 -3.96 14.22 29.70
CA LYS A 38 -3.94 12.75 29.84
C LYS A 38 -3.96 12.05 28.48
N ALA A 39 -4.78 12.53 27.53
CA ALA A 39 -4.76 12.05 26.15
C ALA A 39 -3.41 12.33 25.47
N ALA A 40 -2.85 13.54 25.65
CA ALA A 40 -1.54 13.90 25.11
C ALA A 40 -0.38 13.09 25.73
N GLU A 41 -0.45 12.75 27.02
CA GLU A 41 0.52 11.85 27.68
C GLU A 41 0.48 10.44 27.05
N LEU A 42 -0.72 9.91 26.80
CA LEU A 42 -0.90 8.59 26.17
C LEU A 42 -0.40 8.57 24.72
N GLU A 43 -0.67 9.63 23.94
CA GLU A 43 -0.14 9.79 22.58
C GLU A 43 1.38 9.98 22.57
N GLY A 44 1.93 10.82 23.45
CA GLY A 44 3.38 11.04 23.56
C GLY A 44 4.13 9.73 23.84
N ARG A 45 3.61 8.90 24.75
CA ARG A 45 4.19 7.61 25.12
C ARG A 45 4.22 6.54 24.02
N VAL A 46 3.49 6.73 22.91
CA VAL A 46 3.61 5.87 21.72
C VAL A 46 4.47 6.48 20.62
N ARG A 47 4.74 7.79 20.69
CA ARG A 47 5.70 8.52 19.85
C ARG A 47 7.13 8.51 20.39
N ASP A 48 7.31 8.10 21.64
CA ASP A 48 8.63 7.82 22.23
C ASP A 48 9.43 6.86 21.31
N PRO A 49 10.73 7.11 21.07
CA PRO A 49 11.59 6.21 20.31
C PRO A 49 11.64 4.81 20.93
N LEU A 50 11.73 3.79 20.08
CA LEU A 50 12.02 2.44 20.55
C LEU A 50 13.39 2.39 21.28
N PRO A 51 13.53 1.56 22.32
CA PRO A 51 14.83 1.20 22.87
C PRO A 51 15.74 0.59 21.79
N GLU A 52 17.04 0.91 21.81
CA GLU A 52 18.04 0.40 20.84
C GLU A 52 17.96 -1.13 20.60
N ARG A 53 17.67 -1.92 21.65
CA ARG A 53 17.48 -3.38 21.52
C ARG A 53 16.33 -3.81 20.60
N TYR A 54 15.35 -2.94 20.35
CA TYR A 54 14.21 -3.18 19.46
C TYR A 54 14.33 -2.43 18.12
N ASP A 55 15.44 -1.73 17.89
CA ASP A 55 15.75 -1.00 16.65
C ASP A 55 16.39 -1.90 15.57
N LYS A 56 16.17 -3.21 15.66
CA LYS A 56 16.70 -4.20 14.70
C LYS A 56 15.69 -4.45 13.58
N LYS A 57 16.12 -4.12 12.36
CA LYS A 57 15.40 -4.28 11.09
C LYS A 57 15.58 -5.71 10.54
N GLY A 58 14.56 -6.19 9.83
CA GLY A 58 14.53 -7.48 9.14
C GLY A 58 14.14 -7.32 7.68
N ALA A 59 13.87 -8.44 7.01
CA ALA A 59 13.43 -8.46 5.62
C ALA A 59 12.13 -7.67 5.39
N GLY A 60 11.95 -7.13 4.18
CA GLY A 60 10.85 -6.23 3.83
C GLY A 60 11.01 -4.85 4.48
N SER A 61 12.21 -4.56 5.00
CA SER A 61 12.53 -3.44 5.89
C SER A 61 11.65 -3.34 7.15
N GLU A 62 10.91 -4.40 7.52
CA GLU A 62 10.04 -4.43 8.71
C GLU A 62 10.85 -4.74 10.00
N LEU A 63 10.25 -4.57 11.20
CA LEU A 63 10.97 -4.86 12.44
C LEU A 63 11.05 -6.37 12.70
N VAL A 64 12.22 -6.85 13.14
CA VAL A 64 12.38 -8.24 13.57
C VAL A 64 11.62 -8.47 14.88
N PRO A 65 10.68 -9.43 14.94
CA PRO A 65 10.18 -9.92 16.23
C PRO A 65 11.38 -10.50 16.99
N HIS A 66 11.71 -9.93 18.16
CA HIS A 66 12.75 -10.50 19.03
C HIS A 66 12.27 -11.83 19.61
N GLY A 67 12.41 -12.89 18.83
CA GLY A 67 12.42 -14.26 19.30
C GLY A 67 13.64 -14.50 20.19
N ARG A 68 13.44 -15.31 21.22
CA ARG A 68 14.55 -16.05 21.83
C ARG A 68 15.13 -16.98 20.75
N ASP A 69 16.38 -17.41 20.93
CA ASP A 69 16.95 -18.58 20.23
C ASP A 69 17.45 -18.39 18.77
N GLY A 70 18.27 -17.36 18.55
CA GLY A 70 19.66 -17.63 18.13
C GLY A 70 20.01 -17.90 16.65
N ILE A 71 19.16 -17.60 15.66
CA ILE A 71 19.54 -17.72 14.22
C ILE A 71 19.60 -16.34 13.55
N PRO A 72 20.76 -15.90 13.03
CA PRO A 72 20.88 -14.66 12.27
C PRO A 72 20.75 -14.88 10.75
N LEU A 73 19.94 -14.05 10.08
CA LEU A 73 19.94 -13.88 8.62
C LEU A 73 19.88 -12.39 8.26
N GLY A 74 20.85 -11.94 7.44
CA GLY A 74 20.75 -10.77 6.55
C GLY A 74 20.73 -9.35 7.17
N ASP A 75 21.84 -8.63 7.04
CA ASP A 75 21.90 -7.16 7.21
C ASP A 75 21.14 -6.43 6.09
N PHE A 76 19.95 -5.85 6.33
CA PHE A 76 19.24 -5.01 5.34
C PHE A 76 18.48 -3.79 5.90
N ARG A 77 18.12 -2.90 4.96
CA ARG A 77 17.76 -1.47 5.09
C ARG A 77 16.54 -1.15 4.20
N ASP A 78 15.66 -0.19 4.50
CA ASP A 78 15.43 0.62 5.70
C ASP A 78 13.96 1.07 5.78
N THR A 79 13.37 1.25 6.97
CA THR A 79 12.26 2.22 7.11
C THR A 79 12.15 2.74 8.53
N ILE A 80 11.97 4.06 8.64
CA ILE A 80 12.08 4.88 9.85
C ILE A 80 13.52 4.88 10.42
N GLN A 81 14.21 6.00 10.25
CA GLN A 81 15.52 6.27 10.86
C GLN A 81 15.46 6.39 12.41
N LYS A 82 14.25 6.46 12.97
CA LYS A 82 13.92 6.48 14.41
C LYS A 82 12.52 5.86 14.64
N PRO A 83 12.37 4.53 14.68
CA PRO A 83 11.06 3.91 14.84
C PRO A 83 10.44 4.27 16.20
N ASP A 84 9.14 4.61 16.18
CA ASP A 84 8.30 4.75 17.37
C ASP A 84 7.48 3.46 17.60
N TYR A 85 6.74 3.41 18.71
CA TYR A 85 5.93 2.24 19.03
C TYR A 85 4.76 2.03 18.05
N VAL A 86 4.27 3.08 17.41
CA VAL A 86 3.21 3.01 16.38
C VAL A 86 3.75 2.33 15.12
N GLY A 87 4.93 2.74 14.64
CA GLY A 87 5.64 2.11 13.53
C GLY A 87 5.91 0.63 13.80
N ALA A 88 6.33 0.28 15.02
CA ALA A 88 6.55 -1.10 15.43
C ALA A 88 5.28 -1.96 15.40
N ALA A 89 4.18 -1.45 15.95
CA ALA A 89 2.90 -2.17 15.96
C ALA A 89 2.32 -2.32 14.54
N ALA A 90 2.41 -1.27 13.71
CA ALA A 90 1.98 -1.30 12.32
C ALA A 90 2.82 -2.29 11.48
N SER A 91 4.14 -2.31 11.71
CA SER A 91 5.09 -3.24 11.07
C SER A 91 4.71 -4.70 11.32
N ARG A 92 4.55 -5.08 12.60
CA ARG A 92 4.10 -6.43 12.97
C ARG A 92 2.74 -6.78 12.34
N ASN A 93 1.75 -5.91 12.50
CA ASN A 93 0.41 -6.16 11.95
C ASN A 93 0.41 -6.33 10.41
N ARG A 94 1.29 -5.65 9.67
CA ARG A 94 1.42 -5.81 8.21
C ARG A 94 2.04 -7.14 7.80
N LEU A 95 2.97 -7.67 8.60
CA LEU A 95 3.53 -9.01 8.40
C LEU A 95 2.49 -10.08 8.77
N ASP A 96 1.79 -9.93 9.89
CA ASP A 96 0.72 -10.85 10.32
C ASP A 96 -0.37 -10.95 9.24
N LEU A 97 -0.87 -9.81 8.72
CA LEU A 97 -1.86 -9.78 7.64
C LEU A 97 -1.35 -10.38 6.31
N ALA A 98 -0.06 -10.19 5.98
CA ALA A 98 0.52 -10.80 4.79
C ALA A 98 0.67 -12.33 4.94
N HIS A 99 0.96 -12.81 6.15
CA HIS A 99 0.98 -14.23 6.50
C HIS A 99 -0.42 -14.86 6.45
N GLU A 100 -1.43 -14.20 7.03
CA GLU A 100 -2.85 -14.64 6.95
C GLU A 100 -3.36 -14.69 5.51
N ALA A 101 -2.96 -13.74 4.65
CA ALA A 101 -3.23 -13.78 3.22
C ALA A 101 -2.43 -14.86 2.45
N GLY A 102 -1.48 -15.53 3.12
CA GLY A 102 -0.63 -16.58 2.57
C GLY A 102 0.45 -16.09 1.59
N ALA A 103 0.81 -14.80 1.67
CA ALA A 103 1.69 -14.09 0.73
C ALA A 103 2.89 -13.39 1.40
N LEU A 104 3.21 -13.74 2.66
CA LEU A 104 4.25 -13.09 3.48
C LEU A 104 5.57 -12.90 2.74
N GLU A 105 6.11 -13.98 2.17
CA GLU A 105 7.41 -14.01 1.51
C GLU A 105 7.42 -13.10 0.28
N LEU A 106 6.36 -13.15 -0.53
CA LEU A 106 6.20 -12.28 -1.70
C LEU A 106 5.98 -10.81 -1.30
N ALA A 107 5.28 -10.55 -0.20
CA ALA A 107 5.01 -9.20 0.30
C ALA A 107 6.29 -8.51 0.78
N VAL A 108 7.10 -9.26 1.53
CA VAL A 108 8.44 -8.90 2.00
C VAL A 108 9.39 -8.66 0.82
N ASP A 109 9.51 -9.62 -0.10
CA ASP A 109 10.34 -9.53 -1.30
C ASP A 109 9.92 -8.37 -2.22
N THR A 110 8.62 -8.13 -2.39
CA THR A 110 8.11 -6.99 -3.17
C THR A 110 8.46 -5.66 -2.51
N ALA A 111 8.35 -5.55 -1.18
CA ALA A 111 8.68 -4.33 -0.43
C ALA A 111 10.17 -3.98 -0.51
N ASP A 112 11.05 -4.99 -0.43
CA ASP A 112 12.50 -4.80 -0.61
C ASP A 112 12.83 -4.49 -2.09
N THR A 113 12.24 -5.22 -3.05
CA THR A 113 12.48 -5.03 -4.50
C THR A 113 12.09 -3.64 -5.00
N ILE A 114 11.03 -3.03 -4.47
CA ILE A 114 10.68 -1.64 -4.81
C ILE A 114 11.48 -0.61 -4.00
N GLU A 115 12.27 -1.02 -3.01
CA GLU A 115 12.90 -0.15 -2.01
C GLU A 115 11.85 0.74 -1.30
N ALA A 116 10.89 0.13 -0.59
CA ALA A 116 9.75 0.85 -0.01
C ALA A 116 10.15 1.87 1.07
N GLU A 117 10.10 3.16 0.76
CA GLU A 117 10.66 4.25 1.58
C GLU A 117 9.84 4.57 2.84
N ASN A 118 8.56 4.16 2.87
CA ASN A 118 7.62 4.53 3.91
C ASN A 118 6.52 3.46 4.15
N SER A 119 5.76 3.63 5.23
CA SER A 119 4.71 2.69 5.62
C SER A 119 3.57 2.53 4.60
N LEU A 120 3.31 3.53 3.75
CA LEU A 120 2.26 3.45 2.72
C LEU A 120 2.76 2.64 1.51
N GLU A 121 4.02 2.83 1.10
CA GLU A 121 4.63 2.00 0.05
C GLU A 121 4.70 0.53 0.45
N LYS A 122 5.05 0.23 1.71
CA LYS A 122 4.98 -1.15 2.25
C LYS A 122 3.57 -1.75 2.16
N MET A 123 2.54 -1.00 2.58
CA MET A 123 1.16 -1.48 2.47
C MET A 123 0.77 -1.77 1.02
N LEU A 124 1.18 -0.92 0.08
CA LEU A 124 0.96 -1.11 -1.34
C LEU A 124 1.74 -2.32 -1.90
N ALA A 125 2.99 -2.53 -1.50
CA ALA A 125 3.80 -3.69 -1.87
C ALA A 125 3.15 -5.00 -1.38
N HIS A 126 2.70 -5.06 -0.12
CA HIS A 126 2.04 -6.24 0.43
C HIS A 126 0.71 -6.52 -0.30
N GLN A 127 -0.06 -5.47 -0.64
CA GLN A 127 -1.28 -5.61 -1.45
C GLN A 127 -0.99 -6.12 -2.87
N LEU A 128 0.06 -5.60 -3.52
CA LEU A 128 0.50 -6.04 -4.85
C LEU A 128 0.89 -7.53 -4.84
N ALA A 129 1.64 -7.97 -3.83
CA ALA A 129 2.02 -9.37 -3.66
C ALA A 129 0.81 -10.30 -3.46
N VAL A 130 -0.14 -9.92 -2.60
CA VAL A 130 -1.40 -10.66 -2.39
C VAL A 130 -2.20 -10.75 -3.70
N VAL A 131 -2.39 -9.64 -4.41
CA VAL A 131 -3.14 -9.60 -5.67
C VAL A 131 -2.45 -10.44 -6.76
N HIS A 132 -1.12 -10.40 -6.86
CA HIS A 132 -0.34 -11.25 -7.76
C HIS A 132 -0.56 -12.73 -7.43
N GLN A 133 -0.37 -13.12 -6.17
CA GLN A 133 -0.48 -14.51 -5.75
C GLN A 133 -1.91 -15.06 -5.93
N SER A 134 -2.94 -14.27 -5.59
CA SER A 134 -4.35 -14.61 -5.84
C SER A 134 -4.63 -14.79 -7.33
N SER A 135 -4.09 -13.91 -8.19
CA SER A 135 -4.21 -14.04 -9.65
C SER A 135 -3.63 -15.38 -10.13
N MET A 136 -2.40 -15.70 -9.74
CA MET A 136 -1.72 -16.93 -10.17
C MET A 136 -2.40 -18.19 -9.64
N ARG A 137 -2.86 -18.20 -8.39
CA ARG A 137 -3.64 -19.31 -7.81
C ARG A 137 -4.97 -19.52 -8.55
N LEU A 138 -5.70 -18.45 -8.88
CA LEU A 138 -6.95 -18.53 -9.64
C LEU A 138 -6.72 -18.96 -11.09
N THR A 139 -5.66 -18.50 -11.76
CA THR A 139 -5.28 -19.00 -13.10
C THR A 139 -4.99 -20.50 -13.07
N GLY A 140 -4.27 -20.98 -12.04
CA GLY A 140 -4.06 -22.42 -11.84
C GLY A 140 -5.36 -23.20 -11.58
N GLN A 141 -6.34 -22.60 -10.90
CA GLN A 141 -7.67 -23.19 -10.73
C GLN A 141 -8.46 -23.23 -12.04
N LEU A 142 -8.44 -22.15 -12.83
CA LEU A 142 -9.10 -22.06 -14.13
C LEU A 142 -8.57 -23.13 -15.09
N ASN A 143 -7.24 -23.32 -15.16
CA ASN A 143 -6.64 -24.35 -16.01
C ASN A 143 -7.17 -25.75 -15.66
N ARG A 144 -7.23 -26.09 -14.36
CA ARG A 144 -7.81 -27.36 -13.88
C ARG A 144 -9.32 -27.47 -14.13
N GLN A 145 -10.06 -26.36 -14.12
CA GLN A 145 -11.48 -26.34 -14.51
C GLN A 145 -11.62 -26.67 -16.00
N ILE A 146 -10.81 -26.05 -16.87
CA ILE A 146 -10.80 -26.28 -18.33
C ILE A 146 -10.41 -27.73 -18.66
N GLU A 147 -9.37 -28.28 -18.04
CA GLU A 147 -8.98 -29.68 -18.21
C GLU A 147 -10.12 -30.65 -17.88
N ARG A 148 -10.86 -30.39 -16.78
CA ARG A 148 -12.01 -31.20 -16.36
C ARG A 148 -13.20 -31.11 -17.33
N MET A 149 -13.40 -29.99 -18.02
CA MET A 149 -14.50 -29.86 -18.99
C MET A 149 -14.41 -30.88 -20.14
N ASN A 150 -13.22 -31.44 -20.42
CA ASN A 150 -13.05 -32.49 -21.43
C ASN A 150 -13.60 -33.87 -21.01
N VAL A 151 -13.98 -34.07 -19.74
CA VAL A 151 -14.40 -35.38 -19.20
C VAL A 151 -15.74 -35.38 -18.45
N ILE A 152 -16.44 -34.23 -18.40
CA ILE A 152 -17.79 -34.13 -17.80
C ILE A 152 -18.90 -34.42 -18.82
N CYS A 153 -20.06 -34.85 -18.31
CA CYS A 153 -21.26 -35.10 -19.13
C CYS A 153 -21.75 -33.80 -19.80
N PRO A 154 -22.26 -33.84 -21.06
CA PRO A 154 -22.75 -32.67 -21.81
C PRO A 154 -23.62 -31.70 -21.00
N ASP A 155 -24.56 -32.23 -20.22
CA ASP A 155 -25.50 -31.46 -19.40
C ASP A 155 -24.82 -30.55 -18.35
N GLN A 156 -23.58 -30.86 -17.96
CA GLN A 156 -22.80 -30.11 -16.98
C GLN A 156 -21.93 -29.00 -17.62
N HIS A 157 -21.73 -29.00 -18.94
CA HIS A 157 -20.85 -28.04 -19.63
C HIS A 157 -21.31 -26.59 -19.46
N HIS A 158 -22.62 -26.33 -19.47
CA HIS A 158 -23.14 -24.96 -19.29
C HIS A 158 -22.79 -24.38 -17.92
N ALA A 159 -22.88 -25.19 -16.85
CA ALA A 159 -22.52 -24.76 -15.50
C ALA A 159 -21.00 -24.55 -15.36
N ALA A 160 -20.19 -25.48 -15.87
CA ALA A 160 -18.74 -25.40 -15.84
C ALA A 160 -18.20 -24.19 -16.63
N ASN A 161 -18.74 -23.93 -17.84
CA ASN A 161 -18.40 -22.74 -18.63
C ASN A 161 -18.76 -21.44 -17.90
N ALA A 162 -19.92 -21.39 -17.23
CA ALA A 162 -20.33 -20.22 -16.46
C ALA A 162 -19.42 -19.97 -15.24
N GLU A 163 -18.95 -21.04 -14.57
CA GLU A 163 -17.97 -20.92 -13.49
C GLU A 163 -16.61 -20.44 -14.02
N ALA A 164 -16.08 -21.07 -15.07
CA ALA A 164 -14.82 -20.69 -15.72
C ALA A 164 -14.84 -19.21 -16.16
N ALA A 165 -15.94 -18.73 -16.77
CA ALA A 165 -16.09 -17.33 -17.16
C ALA A 165 -16.06 -16.38 -15.96
N ARG A 166 -16.64 -16.75 -14.80
CA ARG A 166 -16.53 -15.95 -13.56
C ARG A 166 -15.10 -15.93 -13.03
N THR A 167 -14.40 -17.07 -13.04
CA THR A 167 -12.99 -17.19 -12.63
C THR A 167 -12.09 -16.29 -13.50
N THR A 168 -12.24 -16.38 -14.83
CA THR A 168 -11.51 -15.52 -15.80
C THR A 168 -11.74 -14.03 -15.53
N ASN A 169 -12.99 -13.62 -15.30
CA ASN A 169 -13.32 -12.24 -14.98
C ASN A 169 -12.73 -11.77 -13.64
N ALA A 170 -12.58 -12.66 -12.65
CA ALA A 170 -11.91 -12.35 -11.39
C ALA A 170 -10.39 -12.18 -11.58
N ILE A 171 -9.76 -13.09 -12.33
CA ILE A 171 -8.33 -13.01 -12.70
C ILE A 171 -8.03 -11.70 -13.43
N ALA A 172 -8.82 -11.35 -14.44
CA ALA A 172 -8.64 -10.12 -15.22
C ALA A 172 -8.68 -8.86 -14.33
N ARG A 173 -9.63 -8.80 -13.38
CA ARG A 173 -9.70 -7.69 -12.42
C ARG A 173 -8.49 -7.63 -11.51
N LEU A 174 -8.02 -8.76 -10.95
CA LEU A 174 -6.84 -8.78 -10.09
C LEU A 174 -5.57 -8.37 -10.85
N MET A 175 -5.36 -8.89 -12.06
CA MET A 175 -4.25 -8.48 -12.94
C MET A 175 -4.30 -7.00 -13.30
N GLN A 176 -5.50 -6.43 -13.51
CA GLN A 176 -5.68 -5.00 -13.71
C GLN A 176 -5.36 -4.20 -12.43
N THR A 177 -5.83 -4.63 -11.26
CA THR A 177 -5.52 -4.00 -9.96
C THR A 177 -4.02 -3.99 -9.68
N PHE A 178 -3.29 -5.06 -10.02
CA PHE A 178 -1.83 -5.10 -9.92
C PHE A 178 -1.16 -3.99 -10.75
N GLN A 179 -1.51 -3.88 -12.04
CA GLN A 179 -0.97 -2.83 -12.92
C GLN A 179 -1.34 -1.41 -12.46
N GLN A 180 -2.54 -1.23 -11.92
CA GLN A 180 -2.97 0.03 -11.32
C GLN A 180 -2.18 0.38 -10.04
N GLY A 181 -1.87 -0.60 -9.20
CA GLY A 181 -1.04 -0.41 -8.01
C GLY A 181 0.40 -0.02 -8.35
N VAL A 182 1.02 -0.67 -9.35
CA VAL A 182 2.35 -0.27 -9.86
C VAL A 182 2.34 1.16 -10.40
N THR A 183 1.30 1.52 -11.16
CA THR A 183 1.10 2.91 -11.64
C THR A 183 0.91 3.90 -10.49
N THR A 184 0.26 3.47 -9.41
CA THR A 184 0.01 4.29 -8.21
C THR A 184 1.30 4.54 -7.43
N LEU A 185 2.15 3.52 -7.27
CA LEU A 185 3.50 3.67 -6.71
C LEU A 185 4.34 4.68 -7.49
N HIS A 186 4.34 4.59 -8.83
CA HIS A 186 5.07 5.54 -9.66
C HIS A 186 4.59 7.00 -9.47
N ARG A 187 3.26 7.21 -9.38
CA ARG A 187 2.66 8.54 -9.12
C ARG A 187 2.95 9.06 -7.72
N LEU A 188 3.00 8.19 -6.72
CA LEU A 188 3.35 8.53 -5.35
C LEU A 188 4.78 9.08 -5.30
N ARG A 189 5.74 8.40 -5.93
CA ARG A 189 7.15 8.80 -5.99
C ARG A 189 7.41 10.04 -6.83
N SER A 190 6.70 10.23 -7.94
CA SER A 190 6.80 11.45 -8.75
C SER A 190 6.06 12.66 -8.16
N GLY A 191 5.38 12.51 -7.02
CA GLY A 191 4.58 13.57 -6.41
C GLY A 191 3.46 14.10 -7.30
N GLY A 192 3.03 13.32 -8.30
CA GLY A 192 2.11 13.76 -9.36
C GLY A 192 2.69 14.81 -10.33
N GLN A 193 3.99 15.10 -10.30
CA GLN A 193 4.60 16.08 -11.21
C GLN A 193 4.73 15.53 -12.63
N GLN A 194 4.16 16.26 -13.59
CA GLN A 194 4.39 16.05 -15.02
C GLN A 194 5.36 17.11 -15.54
N THR A 195 6.64 16.74 -15.68
CA THR A 195 7.66 17.62 -16.25
C THR A 195 7.44 17.80 -17.75
N VAL A 196 6.90 18.95 -18.16
CA VAL A 196 6.76 19.32 -19.58
C VAL A 196 8.00 20.08 -20.04
N THR A 197 8.91 19.40 -20.74
CA THR A 197 10.08 20.04 -21.35
C THR A 197 9.67 20.81 -22.60
N VAL A 198 9.53 22.13 -22.49
CA VAL A 198 9.27 23.01 -23.64
C VAL A 198 10.57 23.23 -24.42
N GLN A 199 10.75 22.51 -25.52
CA GLN A 199 11.85 22.74 -26.46
C GLN A 199 11.42 23.76 -27.52
N HIS A 200 11.90 25.00 -27.39
CA HIS A 200 11.73 26.02 -28.44
C HIS A 200 12.60 25.69 -29.66
N VAL A 201 12.02 24.97 -30.63
CA VAL A 201 12.64 24.79 -31.95
C VAL A 201 12.38 26.05 -32.77
N ASN A 202 13.43 26.84 -33.00
CA ASN A 202 13.33 28.04 -33.84
C ASN A 202 13.37 27.64 -35.32
N VAL A 203 12.27 27.83 -36.04
CA VAL A 203 12.13 27.41 -37.44
C VAL A 203 12.35 28.62 -38.35
N GLY A 204 13.46 28.62 -39.09
CA GLY A 204 13.77 29.66 -40.06
C GLY A 204 12.76 29.72 -41.21
N SER A 205 12.67 30.88 -41.88
CA SER A 205 11.75 31.13 -42.99
C SER A 205 11.91 30.10 -44.12
N GLY A 206 10.98 29.14 -44.21
CA GLY A 206 10.99 28.06 -45.19
C GLY A 206 11.10 26.64 -44.61
N GLY A 207 11.39 26.49 -43.31
CA GLY A 207 11.35 25.19 -42.64
C GLY A 207 9.92 24.76 -42.29
N GLN A 208 9.57 23.50 -42.54
CA GLN A 208 8.41 22.85 -41.91
C GLN A 208 8.88 21.96 -40.77
N ALA A 209 8.51 22.30 -39.54
CA ALA A 209 8.69 21.41 -38.39
C ALA A 209 7.59 20.33 -38.39
N VAL A 210 7.86 19.20 -39.03
CA VAL A 210 7.00 18.01 -38.95
C VAL A 210 7.21 17.34 -37.60
N VAL A 211 6.34 17.63 -36.62
CA VAL A 211 6.30 16.88 -35.37
C VAL A 211 5.65 15.52 -35.64
N ALA A 212 6.48 14.51 -35.94
CA ALA A 212 6.05 13.13 -35.96
C ALA A 212 5.69 12.70 -34.52
N GLY A 213 4.41 12.82 -34.18
CA GLY A 213 3.91 12.56 -32.83
C GLY A 213 4.01 11.09 -32.45
N ALA A 214 5.11 10.71 -31.81
CA ALA A 214 5.16 9.51 -30.98
C ALA A 214 4.32 9.74 -29.71
N VAL A 215 3.00 9.61 -29.85
CA VAL A 215 2.06 9.73 -28.73
C VAL A 215 2.23 8.51 -27.81
N GLY A 216 2.96 8.69 -26.72
CA GLY A 216 2.92 7.76 -25.59
C GLY A 216 1.48 7.62 -25.08
N PRO A 217 1.00 6.42 -24.74
CA PRO A 217 -0.42 6.18 -24.53
C PRO A 217 -0.95 6.86 -23.26
N GLY A 218 -2.07 7.58 -23.36
CA GLY A 218 -2.86 8.00 -22.18
C GLY A 218 -3.44 9.42 -22.15
N GLY A 219 -3.54 10.14 -23.27
CA GLY A 219 -4.21 11.45 -23.31
C GLY A 219 -5.75 11.36 -23.19
N GLY A 220 -6.37 12.32 -22.47
CA GLY A 220 -7.81 12.28 -22.13
C GLY A 220 -8.51 13.65 -21.96
N GLN A 221 -8.17 14.61 -22.82
CA GLN A 221 -9.01 15.74 -23.28
C GLN A 221 -9.84 16.56 -22.25
N LEU A 222 -9.33 17.73 -21.83
CA LEU A 222 -10.13 18.79 -21.20
C LEU A 222 -10.66 19.79 -22.25
N LYS A 223 -11.98 20.02 -22.24
CA LYS A 223 -12.68 20.98 -23.11
C LYS A 223 -12.50 22.41 -22.56
N ARG A 224 -11.97 23.31 -23.40
CA ARG A 224 -11.69 24.71 -23.01
C ARG A 224 -12.92 25.62 -23.14
N THR A 225 -13.20 26.30 -22.04
CA THR A 225 -13.81 27.64 -21.86
C THR A 225 -14.12 28.52 -23.08
N GLY A 226 -15.26 29.20 -23.02
CA GLY A 226 -15.47 30.54 -23.59
C GLY A 226 -16.01 31.47 -22.49
N GLY A 227 -15.48 32.69 -22.39
CA GLY A 227 -15.84 33.71 -21.40
C GLY A 227 -15.32 35.06 -21.87
N ASP A 228 -16.07 36.13 -21.56
CA ASP A 228 -16.14 37.32 -22.41
C ASP A 228 -14.91 38.24 -22.49
N SER A 229 -14.86 38.96 -23.61
CA SER A 229 -14.02 40.13 -23.85
C SER A 229 -14.62 41.38 -23.21
N GLU A 230 -13.81 42.16 -22.48
CA GLU A 230 -14.15 43.53 -22.11
C GLU A 230 -12.91 44.44 -22.24
N LYS A 231 -13.13 45.64 -22.79
CA LYS A 231 -12.17 46.72 -23.18
C LYS A 231 -11.54 46.60 -24.57
#